data_AF-A0A7C4L3Z4-F1
#
_entry.id   AF-A0A7C4L3Z4-F1
#
_cell.length_a   1.000
_cell.length_b   1.000
_cell.length_c   1.000
_cell.angle_alpha   90.00
_cell.angle_beta   90.00
_cell.angle_gamma   90.00
#
_symmetry.space_group_name_H-M   'P 1'
#
loop_
_entity.id
_entity.type
_entity.pdbx_description
1 polymer ?
#
loop_
_entity_poly.entity_id
_entity_poly.type
_entity_poly.pdbx_seq_one_letter_code
_entity_poly.pdbx_strand_id
1 'polypeptide(L)' 'MPQISLYIDAASLKKIESAAERQHMSISKWVANLIRSHIEPIYPPQFEDLFGSIQDETFVVPEDIPFAADTKR' A
#
# COMPACT_ATOMS: atom_id res chain seq x y z
N MET A 1 18.09 3.57 9.38
CA MET A 1 16.93 4.40 8.99
C MET A 1 17.27 5.09 7.69
N PRO A 2 16.50 4.88 6.60
CA PRO A 2 16.67 5.67 5.40
C PRO A 2 16.31 7.13 5.67
N GLN A 3 17.05 8.06 5.06
CA GLN A 3 16.82 9.50 5.17
C GLN A 3 16.46 10.07 3.80
N ILE A 4 15.49 10.99 3.77
CA ILE A 4 15.02 11.66 2.56
C ILE A 4 15.22 13.16 2.75
N SER A 5 15.82 13.82 1.75
CA SER A 5 15.89 15.28 1.66
C SER A 5 14.83 15.76 0.68
N LEU A 6 13.98 16.70 1.08
CA LEU A 6 12.88 17.22 0.27
C LEU A 6 13.08 18.72 0.00
N TYR A 7 13.00 19.12 -1.26
CA TYR A 7 12.97 20.53 -1.65
C TYR A 7 11.52 21.01 -1.69
N ILE A 8 11.19 22.04 -0.90
CA ILE A 8 9.87 22.66 -0.85
C ILE A 8 10.02 24.18 -0.76
N ASP A 9 8.99 24.91 -1.19
CA ASP A 9 8.95 26.36 -1.04
C ASP A 9 8.71 26.77 0.42
N ALA A 10 9.08 28.00 0.75
CA ALA A 10 8.98 28.54 2.11
C ALA A 10 7.52 28.63 2.62
N ALA A 11 6.55 28.87 1.73
CA ALA A 11 5.15 28.94 2.13
C ALA A 11 4.61 27.56 2.50
N SER A 12 5.01 26.52 1.78
CA SER A 12 4.70 25.13 2.11
C SER A 12 5.38 24.68 3.40
N LEU A 13 6.67 25.00 3.61
CA LEU A 13 7.38 24.67 4.85
C LEU A 13 6.66 25.25 6.07
N LYS A 14 6.25 26.52 6.02
CA LYS A 14 5.53 27.17 7.12
C LYS A 14 4.21 26.46 7.47
N LYS A 15 3.47 25.98 6.46
CA LYS A 15 2.23 25.21 6.68
C LYS A 15 2.52 23.88 7.37
N ILE A 16 3.61 23.21 6.99
CA ILE A 16 4.05 21.96 7.59
C ILE A 16 4.44 22.18 9.06
N GLU A 17 5.22 23.23 9.36
CA GLU A 17 5.61 23.60 10.72
C GLU A 17 4.38 23.82 11.62
N SER A 18 3.42 24.63 11.16
CA SER A 18 2.18 24.89 11.91
C SER A 18 1.29 23.65 12.04
N ALA A 19 1.33 22.71 11.09
CA ALA A 19 0.58 21.45 11.20
C ALA A 19 1.22 20.48 12.20
N ALA A 20 2.55 20.37 12.19
CA ALA A 20 3.31 19.55 13.12
C ALA A 20 3.17 20.07 14.57
N GLU A 21 3.24 21.40 14.76
CA GLU A 21 3.04 22.04 16.06
C GLU A 21 1.66 21.78 16.64
N ARG A 22 0.59 21.96 15.83
CA ARG A 22 -0.80 21.68 16.24
C ARG A 22 -1.05 20.25 16.67
N GLN A 23 -0.26 19.30 16.16
CA GLN A 23 -0.34 17.88 16.51
C GLN A 23 0.66 17.46 17.59
N HIS A 24 1.47 18.40 18.11
CA HIS A 24 2.56 18.14 19.04
C HIS A 24 3.58 17.10 18.52
N MET A 25 3.93 17.19 17.24
CA MET A 25 4.85 16.28 16.56
C MET A 25 6.05 17.04 15.99
N SER A 26 7.18 16.36 15.81
CA SER A 26 8.27 16.91 15.01
C SER A 26 7.88 16.99 13.53
N ILE A 27 8.45 17.94 12.79
CA ILE A 27 8.27 18.08 11.34
C ILE A 27 8.55 16.75 10.62
N SER A 28 9.66 16.09 10.95
CA SER A 28 10.06 14.83 10.35
C SER A 28 9.03 13.72 10.57
N LYS A 29 8.48 13.60 11.79
CA LYS A 29 7.46 12.60 12.13
C LYS A 29 6.14 12.90 11.44
N TRP A 30 5.75 14.17 11.37
CA TRP A 30 4.53 14.61 10.70
C TRP A 30 4.60 14.34 9.18
N VAL A 31 5.71 14.71 8.54
CA VAL A 31 5.93 14.46 7.10
C VAL A 31 6.00 12.96 6.80
N ALA A 32 6.68 12.17 7.64
CA ALA A 32 6.74 10.72 7.46
C ALA A 32 5.34 10.07 7.55
N ASN A 33 4.50 10.53 8.47
CA ASN A 33 3.11 10.06 8.59
C ASN A 33 2.26 10.45 7.38
N LEU A 34 2.43 11.67 6.87
CA LEU A 34 1.74 12.12 5.66
C LEU A 34 2.15 11.28 4.44
N ILE A 35 3.44 11.02 4.27
CA ILE A 35 3.92 10.15 3.19
C ILE A 35 3.32 8.75 3.36
N ARG A 36 3.37 8.19 4.58
CA ARG A 36 2.81 6.87 4.89
C ARG A 36 1.33 6.77 4.50
N SER A 37 0.51 7.76 4.84
CA SER A 37 -0.92 7.74 4.50
C SER A 37 -1.21 7.78 3.00
N HIS A 38 -0.24 8.17 2.17
CA HIS A 38 -0.38 8.19 0.71
C HIS A 38 0.22 6.97 0.02
N ILE A 39 1.11 6.22 0.69
CA ILE A 39 1.71 5.00 0.14
C ILE A 39 1.06 3.72 0.67
N GLU A 40 0.46 3.77 1.87
CA GLU A 40 -0.26 2.63 2.40
C GLU A 40 -1.57 2.45 1.66
N PRO A 41 -1.83 1.26 1.11
CA PRO A 41 -3.10 0.98 0.47
C PRO A 41 -4.23 1.11 1.50
N ILE A 42 -5.16 2.02 1.25
CA ILE A 42 -6.39 2.12 2.04
C ILE A 42 -7.32 1.04 1.50
N TYR A 43 -7.27 -0.13 2.11
CA TYR A 43 -8.22 -1.18 1.82
C TYR A 43 -9.57 -0.89 2.49
N PRO A 44 -10.69 -1.26 1.86
CA PRO A 44 -11.99 -1.19 2.51
C PRO A 44 -11.98 -2.06 3.77
N PRO A 45 -12.85 -1.74 4.76
CA PRO A 45 -13.13 -2.66 5.84
C PRO A 45 -13.46 -4.06 5.28
N GLN A 46 -13.11 -5.12 6.00
CA GLN A 46 -13.28 -6.52 5.56
C GLN A 46 -12.42 -6.98 4.37
N PHE A 47 -11.47 -6.18 3.86
CA PHE A 47 -10.53 -6.67 2.84
C PHE A 47 -9.75 -7.91 3.30
N GLU A 48 -9.36 -7.94 4.57
CA GLU A 48 -8.69 -9.10 5.18
C GLU A 48 -9.58 -10.35 5.18
N ASP A 49 -10.90 -10.19 5.29
CA ASP A 49 -11.87 -11.29 5.28
C ASP A 49 -12.01 -11.93 3.89
N LEU A 50 -11.59 -11.25 2.81
CA LEU A 50 -11.63 -11.81 1.45
C LEU A 50 -10.64 -12.96 1.27
N PHE A 51 -9.54 -12.98 2.02
CA PHE A 51 -8.52 -14.00 1.91
C PHE A 51 -9.09 -15.37 2.31
N GLY A 52 -9.23 -16.28 1.34
CA GLY A 52 -9.83 -17.60 1.57
C GLY A 52 -11.36 -17.60 1.70
N SER A 53 -12.03 -16.49 1.36
CA SER A 53 -13.51 -16.41 1.36
C SER A 53 -14.18 -17.30 0.32
N ILE A 54 -13.46 -17.68 -0.74
CA ILE A 54 -13.96 -18.59 -1.79
C ILE A 54 -13.77 -20.03 -1.32
N GLN A 55 -14.88 -20.69 -0.98
CA GLN A 55 -14.95 -22.10 -0.59
C GLN A 55 -15.76 -22.94 -1.59
N ASP A 56 -16.06 -22.37 -2.76
CA ASP A 56 -16.84 -23.05 -3.79
C ASP A 56 -16.07 -24.23 -4.38
N GLU A 57 -16.75 -25.35 -4.56
CA GLU A 57 -16.25 -26.57 -5.20
C GLU A 57 -15.85 -26.32 -6.67
N THR A 58 -16.33 -25.24 -7.28
CA THR A 58 -15.91 -24.83 -8.63
C THR A 58 -14.51 -24.21 -8.68
N PHE A 59 -14.00 -23.68 -7.55
CA PHE A 59 -12.73 -22.96 -7.50
C PHE A 59 -11.57 -23.91 -7.17
N VAL A 60 -11.43 -24.94 -7.99
CA VAL A 60 -10.36 -25.95 -7.89
C VAL A 60 -9.34 -25.75 -9.01
N VAL A 61 -8.10 -26.16 -8.74
CA VAL A 61 -7.04 -26.20 -9.76
C VAL A 61 -7.48 -27.18 -10.86
N PRO A 62 -7.50 -26.78 -12.15
CA PRO A 62 -7.82 -27.68 -13.24
C PRO A 62 -6.77 -28.78 -13.38
N GLU A 63 -7.14 -29.91 -13.96
CA GLU A 63 -6.19 -31.00 -14.22
C GLU A 63 -5.05 -30.55 -15.13
N ASP A 64 -3.84 -31.03 -14.85
CA ASP A 64 -2.67 -30.79 -15.69
C ASP A 64 -2.89 -31.36 -17.09
N ILE A 65 -2.65 -30.54 -18.10
CA ILE A 65 -2.77 -30.96 -19.49
C ILE A 65 -1.62 -31.95 -19.80
N PRO A 66 -1.91 -33.14 -20.36
CA PRO A 66 -0.86 -34.11 -20.67
C PRO A 66 0.08 -33.56 -21.74
N PHE A 67 1.38 -33.85 -21.60
CA PHE A 67 2.43 -33.46 -22.54
C PHE A 67 2.14 -33.87 -24.01
N ALA A 68 1.38 -34.97 -24.20
CA ALA A 68 0.94 -35.43 -25.51
C ALA A 68 0.04 -34.42 -26.27
N ALA A 69 -0.59 -33.48 -25.57
CA ALA A 69 -1.40 -32.42 -26.18
C ALA A 69 -0.54 -31.34 -26.86
N ASP A 70 0.73 -31.20 -26.47
CA ASP A 70 1.68 -30.22 -27.00
C ASP A 70 2.44 -30.77 -28.23
N THR A 71 2.25 -32.05 -28.56
CA THR A 71 3.05 -32.76 -29.58
C THR A 71 2.50 -32.66 -31.00
N LYS A 72 1.42 -31.90 -31.24
CA LYS A 72 0.98 -31.58 -32.61
C LYS A 72 1.58 -30.25 -33.07
N ARG A 73 2.80 -30.33 -33.59
CA ARG A 73 3.35 -29.38 -34.57
C ARG A 73 3.79 -30.13 -35.80
#